data_AF-A0A1Q9C9G3-F1
#
_entry.id   AF-A0A1Q9C9G3-F1
#
_cell.length_a   1.000
_cell.length_b   1.000
_cell.length_c   1.000
_cell.angle_alpha   90.00
_cell.angle_beta   90.00
_cell.angle_gamma   90.00
#
_symmetry.space_group_name_H-M   'P 1'
#
loop_
_entity.id
_entity.type
_entity.pdbx_description
1 polymer ?
#
loop_
_entity_poly.entity_id
_entity_poly.type
_entity_poly.pdbx_seq_one_letter_code
_entity_poly.pdbx_strand_id
1 'polypeptide(L)'
;MEARAWIAFALRRLLRQWKASAVVCLVAACIAVFRALPSLRALRAEPSEKQKSISDPIFGTVVYSYARLSESWEDFLDAFQFPKGSPIRQHIRQLFSREDLDAQFQRLFDVLCTGSTMNRHDFEHFSRGIQGHLHILTDKKTKIKLLSPTQEDLQWIAANFEKAFPEERPLNRQNFPDVAKLVLLRRVVRTLIEFVGIDHIQGGMAAPLVVDIAVDLGSAKGPPFRIHTVAPCSRPTLESGERLNAISE
;
A
#
# COMPACT_ATOMS: atom_id res chain seq x y z
N MET A 1 67.04 22.78 26.32
CA MET A 1 65.95 23.27 25.42
C MET A 1 65.08 22.12 24.88
N GLU A 2 64.99 20.96 25.58
CA GLU A 2 64.29 19.76 25.08
C GLU A 2 63.01 19.38 25.86
N ALA A 3 62.84 19.86 27.10
CA ALA A 3 61.67 19.54 27.93
C ALA A 3 60.35 20.11 27.37
N ARG A 4 60.39 21.25 26.67
CA ARG A 4 59.21 21.89 26.07
C ARG A 4 58.65 21.13 24.87
N ALA A 5 59.52 20.45 24.11
CA ALA A 5 59.11 19.66 22.94
C ALA A 5 58.39 18.36 23.35
N TRP A 6 58.88 17.70 24.41
CA TRP A 6 58.26 16.50 24.96
C TRP A 6 56.89 16.75 25.59
N ILE A 7 56.71 17.86 26.31
CA ILE A 7 55.42 18.24 26.90
C ILE A 7 54.39 18.57 25.81
N ALA A 8 54.79 19.28 24.75
CA ALA A 8 53.89 19.58 23.63
C ALA A 8 53.49 18.33 22.84
N PHE A 9 54.40 17.36 22.68
CA PHE A 9 54.11 16.08 22.03
C PHE A 9 53.18 15.20 22.89
N ALA A 10 53.42 15.11 24.20
CA ALA A 10 52.57 14.37 25.14
C ALA A 10 51.16 14.96 25.23
N LEU A 11 51.04 16.30 25.30
CA LEU A 11 49.74 17.00 25.27
C LEU A 11 48.98 16.78 23.96
N ARG A 12 49.67 16.79 22.80
CA ARG A 12 49.03 16.50 21.51
C ARG A 12 48.56 15.05 21.39
N ARG A 13 49.30 14.10 21.98
CA ARG A 13 48.91 12.68 22.00
C ARG A 13 47.74 12.42 22.96
N LEU A 14 47.73 13.05 24.13
CA LEU A 14 46.60 13.03 25.08
C LEU A 14 45.35 13.70 24.51
N LEU A 15 45.49 14.85 23.83
CA LEU A 15 44.37 15.54 23.17
C LEU A 15 43.78 14.72 22.01
N ARG A 16 44.59 13.95 21.27
CA ARG A 16 44.09 13.04 20.23
C ARG A 16 43.39 11.82 20.83
N GLN A 17 43.92 11.24 21.92
CA GLN A 17 43.24 10.16 22.65
C GLN A 17 41.92 10.62 23.27
N TRP A 18 41.87 11.84 23.83
CA TRP A 18 40.64 12.42 24.38
C TRP A 18 39.60 12.71 23.31
N LYS A 19 40.01 13.22 22.14
CA LYS A 19 39.07 13.42 21.00
C LYS A 19 38.55 12.10 20.44
N ALA A 20 39.38 11.07 20.37
CA ALA A 20 38.94 9.73 19.95
C ALA A 20 37.96 9.10 20.96
N SER A 21 38.23 9.19 22.26
CA SER A 21 37.33 8.69 23.30
C SER A 21 36.04 9.51 23.42
N ALA A 22 36.10 10.84 23.23
CA ALA A 22 34.90 11.67 23.22
C ALA A 22 33.99 11.35 22.03
N VAL A 23 34.55 11.13 20.84
CA VAL A 23 33.78 10.73 19.65
C VAL A 23 33.22 9.32 19.81
N VAL A 24 33.98 8.37 20.37
CA VAL A 24 33.47 7.00 20.63
C VAL A 24 32.37 7.01 21.70
N CYS A 25 32.50 7.80 22.77
CA CYS A 25 31.44 7.98 23.77
C CYS A 25 30.21 8.68 23.18
N LEU A 26 30.38 9.66 22.30
CA LEU A 26 29.27 10.35 21.65
C LEU A 26 28.53 9.45 20.65
N VAL A 27 29.26 8.62 19.89
CA VAL A 27 28.68 7.61 19.00
C VAL A 27 28.01 6.49 19.81
N ALA A 28 28.60 6.02 20.90
CA ALA A 28 27.99 5.03 21.78
C ALA A 28 26.74 5.58 22.49
N ALA A 29 26.76 6.84 22.92
CA ALA A 29 25.59 7.53 23.48
C ALA A 29 24.52 7.77 22.42
N CYS A 30 24.88 8.15 21.19
CA CYS A 30 23.93 8.25 20.07
C CYS A 30 23.34 6.88 19.71
N ILE A 31 24.12 5.80 19.71
CA ILE A 31 23.63 4.43 19.47
C ILE A 31 22.76 3.94 20.63
N ALA A 32 23.10 4.25 21.87
CA ALA A 32 22.28 3.92 23.04
C ALA A 32 20.96 4.71 23.04
N VAL A 33 20.98 5.99 22.66
CA VAL A 33 19.78 6.81 22.43
C VAL A 33 18.96 6.27 21.25
N PHE A 34 19.59 5.87 20.14
CA PHE A 34 18.92 5.24 19.00
C PHE A 34 18.34 3.85 19.31
N ARG A 35 18.96 3.10 20.22
CA ARG A 35 18.47 1.79 20.69
C ARG A 35 17.45 1.91 21.82
N ALA A 36 17.39 3.03 22.55
CA ALA A 36 16.34 3.37 23.52
C ALA A 36 15.18 4.17 22.90
N LEU A 37 15.33 4.66 21.67
CA LEU A 37 14.27 5.31 20.90
C LEU A 37 13.04 4.41 20.61
N PRO A 38 13.14 3.06 20.46
CA PRO A 38 11.98 2.19 20.40
C PRO A 38 11.19 2.13 21.73
N SER A 39 11.86 2.23 22.88
CA SER A 39 11.21 2.19 24.20
C SER A 39 10.64 3.55 24.65
N LEU A 40 11.15 4.67 24.11
CA LEU A 40 10.53 5.99 24.29
C LEU A 40 9.39 6.26 23.31
N ARG A 41 9.33 5.59 22.15
CA ARG A 41 8.12 5.55 21.30
C ARG A 41 6.98 4.75 21.92
N ALA A 42 7.28 3.84 22.85
CA ALA A 42 6.26 3.11 23.62
C ALA A 42 5.61 3.95 24.75
N LEU A 43 6.17 5.12 25.10
CA LEU A 43 5.64 6.00 26.15
C LEU A 43 4.90 7.23 25.61
N ARG A 44 4.84 7.40 24.28
CA ARG A 44 3.82 8.23 23.64
C ARG A 44 2.64 7.32 23.34
N ALA A 45 1.86 7.01 24.38
CA ALA A 45 0.51 6.51 24.20
C ALA A 45 -0.28 7.61 23.49
N GLU A 46 -0.19 7.63 22.16
CA GLU A 46 -1.18 8.20 21.28
C GLU A 46 -2.56 7.73 21.80
N PRO A 47 -3.57 8.62 21.86
CA PRO A 47 -4.90 8.26 22.34
C PRO A 47 -5.35 7.04 21.55
N SER A 48 -5.54 5.90 22.24
CA SER A 48 -5.71 4.55 21.69
C SER A 48 -6.19 4.59 20.24
N GLU A 49 -5.27 4.43 19.31
CA GLU A 49 -5.56 4.42 17.88
C GLU A 49 -6.65 3.36 17.67
N LYS A 50 -7.89 3.78 17.37
CA LYS A 50 -9.04 2.87 17.33
C LYS A 50 -8.88 1.93 16.14
N GLN A 51 -8.15 0.84 16.36
CA GLN A 51 -8.07 -0.29 15.45
C GLN A 51 -9.48 -0.82 15.25
N LYS A 52 -9.91 -0.93 13.99
CA LYS A 52 -11.16 -1.59 13.64
C LYS A 52 -10.82 -2.98 13.11
N SER A 53 -11.56 -3.97 13.59
CA SER A 53 -11.57 -5.30 13.02
C SER A 53 -12.78 -5.41 12.11
N ILE A 54 -12.57 -5.90 10.89
CA ILE A 54 -13.63 -6.17 9.94
C ILE A 54 -13.53 -7.62 9.48
N SER A 55 -14.65 -8.32 9.50
CA SER A 55 -14.77 -9.65 8.88
C SER A 55 -15.09 -9.45 7.41
N ASP A 56 -14.11 -9.73 6.56
CA ASP A 56 -14.16 -9.59 5.12
C ASP A 56 -14.40 -10.96 4.47
N PRO A 57 -15.40 -11.12 3.58
CA PRO A 57 -15.69 -12.41 2.92
C PRO A 57 -14.53 -12.98 2.11
N ILE A 58 -13.61 -12.14 1.65
CA ILE A 58 -12.47 -12.52 0.81
C ILE A 58 -11.21 -12.60 1.67
N PHE A 59 -10.95 -11.56 2.46
CA PHE A 59 -9.70 -11.40 3.22
C PHE A 59 -9.73 -12.05 4.62
N GLY A 60 -10.90 -12.53 5.08
CA GLY A 60 -11.09 -12.97 6.45
C GLY A 60 -11.09 -11.81 7.43
N THR A 61 -10.60 -12.01 8.65
CA THR A 61 -10.55 -10.96 9.66
C THR A 61 -9.38 -10.02 9.40
N VAL A 62 -9.66 -8.77 9.04
CA VAL A 62 -8.65 -7.73 8.81
C VAL A 62 -8.71 -6.71 9.95
N VAL A 63 -7.56 -6.42 10.56
CA VAL A 63 -7.42 -5.36 11.56
C VAL A 63 -6.68 -4.20 10.92
N TYR A 64 -7.34 -3.04 10.83
CA TYR A 64 -6.77 -1.86 10.20
C TYR A 64 -7.03 -0.60 11.05
N SER A 65 -6.21 0.42 10.81
CA SER A 65 -6.38 1.74 11.43
C SER A 65 -6.93 2.75 10.43
N TYR A 66 -7.96 3.47 10.85
CA TYR A 66 -8.47 4.60 10.09
C TYR A 66 -7.45 5.76 9.99
N ALA A 67 -6.53 5.91 10.95
CA ALA A 67 -5.49 6.92 10.86
C ALA A 67 -4.47 6.61 9.74
N ARG A 68 -4.38 5.33 9.34
CA ARG A 68 -3.48 4.83 8.28
C ARG A 68 -4.26 4.25 7.10
N LEU A 69 -5.40 4.87 6.74
CA LEU A 69 -6.28 4.36 5.69
C LEU A 69 -5.55 4.20 4.34
N SER A 70 -4.65 5.12 4.00
CA SER A 70 -3.80 5.07 2.80
C SER A 70 -2.86 3.86 2.74
N GLU A 71 -2.53 3.28 3.89
CA GLU A 71 -1.67 2.09 4.00
C GLU A 71 -2.45 0.83 4.33
N SER A 72 -3.75 0.95 4.63
CA SER A 72 -4.57 -0.18 5.11
C SER A 72 -4.62 -1.35 4.12
N TRP A 73 -4.42 -1.10 2.82
CA TRP A 73 -4.33 -2.16 1.81
C TRP A 73 -3.20 -3.15 2.10
N GLU A 74 -2.16 -2.75 2.83
CA GLU A 74 -1.11 -3.63 3.33
C GLU A 74 -1.64 -4.60 4.39
N ASP A 75 -2.54 -4.16 5.27
CA ASP A 75 -3.17 -4.99 6.30
C ASP A 75 -4.05 -6.07 5.65
N PHE A 76 -4.74 -5.73 4.56
CA PHE A 76 -5.51 -6.69 3.75
C PHE A 76 -4.58 -7.75 3.12
N LEU A 77 -3.45 -7.34 2.53
CA LEU A 77 -2.49 -8.30 1.97
C LEU A 77 -1.80 -9.16 3.05
N ASP A 78 -1.57 -8.60 4.23
CA ASP A 78 -1.06 -9.34 5.40
C ASP A 78 -2.06 -10.43 5.83
N ALA A 79 -3.37 -10.16 5.80
CA ALA A 79 -4.40 -11.15 6.08
C ALA A 79 -4.39 -12.33 5.07
N PHE A 80 -3.98 -12.08 3.82
CA PHE A 80 -3.74 -13.13 2.81
C PHE A 80 -2.36 -13.79 2.88
N GLN A 81 -1.53 -13.43 3.85
CA GLN A 81 -0.17 -13.95 4.00
C GLN A 81 0.74 -13.65 2.80
N PHE A 82 0.50 -12.54 2.09
CA PHE A 82 1.43 -12.11 1.04
C PHE A 82 2.76 -11.66 1.65
N PRO A 83 3.90 -12.20 1.19
CA PRO A 83 5.19 -11.75 1.68
C PRO A 83 5.40 -10.24 1.48
N LYS A 84 5.89 -9.56 2.52
CA LYS A 84 6.11 -8.09 2.52
C LYS A 84 7.06 -7.62 1.43
N GLY A 85 7.99 -8.49 1.02
CA GLY A 85 8.96 -8.25 -0.05
C GLY A 85 8.57 -8.82 -1.41
N SER A 86 7.34 -9.29 -1.60
CA SER A 86 6.92 -9.84 -2.89
C SER A 86 6.90 -8.74 -3.98
N PRO A 87 7.30 -9.06 -5.23
CA PRO A 87 7.25 -8.10 -6.34
C PRO A 87 5.84 -7.56 -6.62
N ILE A 88 4.79 -8.35 -6.36
CA ILE A 88 3.39 -7.89 -6.45
C ILE A 88 3.13 -6.77 -5.45
N ARG A 89 3.54 -6.93 -4.18
CA ARG A 89 3.34 -5.89 -3.17
C ARG A 89 4.14 -4.64 -3.50
N GLN A 90 5.38 -4.79 -3.97
CA GLN A 90 6.19 -3.66 -4.45
C GLN A 90 5.51 -2.93 -5.62
N HIS A 91 4.95 -3.68 -6.57
CA HIS A 91 4.21 -3.12 -7.68
C HIS A 91 2.96 -2.35 -7.22
N ILE A 92 2.21 -2.89 -6.26
CA ILE A 92 1.05 -2.19 -5.67
C ILE A 92 1.50 -0.91 -4.98
N ARG A 93 2.61 -0.91 -4.23
CA ARG A 93 3.18 0.32 -3.62
C ARG A 93 3.45 1.37 -4.68
N GLN A 94 4.14 1.00 -5.76
CA GLN A 94 4.47 1.90 -6.87
C GLN A 94 3.22 2.43 -7.59
N LEU A 95 2.23 1.57 -7.82
CA LEU A 95 0.96 1.96 -8.43
C LEU A 95 0.19 2.92 -7.53
N PHE A 96 0.13 2.67 -6.23
CA PHE A 96 -0.63 3.47 -5.27
C PHE A 96 0.09 4.74 -4.83
N SER A 97 1.40 4.85 -5.03
CA SER A 97 2.18 6.08 -4.81
C SER A 97 2.08 7.09 -5.97
N ARG A 98 1.36 6.75 -7.04
CA ARG A 98 1.14 7.65 -8.18
C ARG A 98 0.19 8.79 -7.83
N GLU A 99 0.69 10.03 -7.82
CA GLU A 99 -0.13 11.20 -7.54
C GLU A 99 -1.24 11.42 -8.58
N ASP A 100 -0.99 11.04 -9.85
CA ASP A 100 -1.98 11.14 -10.92
C ASP A 100 -3.19 10.24 -10.69
N LEU A 101 -2.99 9.12 -9.98
CA LEU A 101 -4.06 8.17 -9.66
C LEU A 101 -5.02 8.76 -8.62
N ASP A 102 -4.50 9.45 -7.60
CA ASP A 102 -5.32 10.11 -6.58
C ASP A 102 -6.12 11.27 -7.16
N ALA A 103 -5.49 12.09 -7.99
CA ALA A 103 -6.17 13.15 -8.71
C ALA A 103 -7.30 12.61 -9.61
N GLN A 104 -7.12 11.43 -10.22
CA GLN A 104 -8.15 10.79 -11.01
C GLN A 104 -9.31 10.26 -10.14
N PHE A 105 -9.03 9.62 -9.00
CA PHE A 105 -10.09 9.20 -8.07
C PHE A 105 -10.85 10.38 -7.48
N GLN A 106 -10.18 11.50 -7.22
CA GLN A 106 -10.86 12.71 -6.79
C GLN A 106 -11.80 13.26 -7.87
N ARG A 107 -11.39 13.25 -9.15
CA ARG A 107 -12.32 13.61 -10.25
C ARG A 107 -13.49 12.64 -10.35
N LEU A 108 -13.25 11.35 -10.11
CA LEU A 108 -14.30 10.34 -10.07
C LEU A 108 -15.29 10.58 -8.92
N PHE A 109 -14.79 11.00 -7.76
CA PHE A 109 -15.63 11.44 -6.64
C PHE A 109 -16.52 12.60 -7.07
N ASP A 110 -15.97 13.63 -7.72
CA ASP A 110 -16.70 14.81 -8.17
C ASP A 110 -17.82 14.48 -9.18
N VAL A 111 -17.66 13.38 -9.95
CA VAL A 111 -18.69 12.88 -10.89
C VAL A 111 -19.76 12.02 -10.19
N LEU A 112 -19.37 11.26 -9.17
CA LEU A 112 -20.27 10.37 -8.43
C LEU A 112 -21.12 11.13 -7.43
N CYS A 113 -20.53 12.11 -6.76
CA CYS A 113 -21.07 12.78 -5.61
C CYS A 113 -21.26 14.27 -5.92
N THR A 114 -22.52 14.74 -5.82
CA THR A 114 -22.84 16.16 -5.99
C THR A 114 -22.58 16.99 -4.72
N GLY A 115 -22.33 16.33 -3.59
CA GLY A 115 -22.05 16.95 -2.28
C GLY A 115 -20.60 16.84 -1.84
N SER A 116 -20.34 17.23 -0.58
CA SER A 116 -19.01 17.10 0.05
C SER A 116 -18.72 15.68 0.56
N THR A 117 -19.75 14.85 0.72
CA THR A 117 -19.67 13.51 1.29
C THR A 117 -20.40 12.49 0.40
N MET A 118 -19.75 11.36 0.17
CA MET A 118 -20.28 10.26 -0.62
C MET A 118 -21.20 9.39 0.24
N ASN A 119 -22.43 9.21 -0.22
CA ASN A 119 -23.38 8.29 0.39
C ASN A 119 -23.13 6.84 -0.08
N ARG A 120 -23.77 5.89 0.60
CA ARG A 120 -23.71 4.46 0.26
C ARG A 120 -24.09 4.17 -1.19
N HIS A 121 -25.16 4.78 -1.70
CA HIS A 121 -25.67 4.49 -3.03
C HIS A 121 -24.66 4.86 -4.12
N ASP A 122 -24.01 6.01 -4.01
CA ASP A 122 -22.98 6.47 -4.94
C ASP A 122 -21.72 5.57 -4.84
N PHE A 123 -21.38 5.11 -3.64
CA PHE A 123 -20.30 4.16 -3.44
C PHE A 123 -20.59 2.77 -4.05
N GLU A 124 -21.82 2.28 -3.93
CA GLU A 124 -22.23 1.05 -4.61
C GLU A 124 -22.23 1.21 -6.13
N HIS A 125 -22.64 2.38 -6.64
CA HIS A 125 -22.59 2.70 -8.07
C HIS A 125 -21.14 2.69 -8.58
N PHE A 126 -20.21 3.27 -7.83
CA PHE A 126 -18.77 3.13 -8.08
C PHE A 126 -18.32 1.67 -8.12
N SER A 127 -18.69 0.88 -7.11
CA SER A 127 -18.30 -0.54 -7.01
C SER A 127 -18.79 -1.37 -8.19
N ARG A 128 -20.03 -1.13 -8.65
CA ARG A 128 -20.64 -1.77 -9.83
C ARG A 128 -20.00 -1.31 -11.14
N GLY A 129 -19.57 -0.05 -11.20
CA GLY A 129 -18.93 0.54 -12.39
C GLY A 129 -17.53 0.01 -12.68
N ILE A 130 -16.87 -0.64 -11.70
CA ILE A 130 -15.54 -1.24 -11.91
C ILE A 130 -15.65 -2.43 -12.88
N GLN A 131 -15.00 -2.27 -14.01
CA GLN A 131 -14.86 -3.25 -15.07
C GLN A 131 -13.38 -3.42 -15.43
N GLY A 132 -13.05 -4.44 -16.21
CA GLY A 132 -11.67 -4.64 -16.63
C GLY A 132 -11.35 -6.07 -16.98
N HIS A 133 -10.07 -6.31 -17.25
CA HIS A 133 -9.55 -7.62 -17.52
C HIS A 133 -8.11 -7.78 -17.02
N LEU A 134 -7.75 -9.03 -16.75
CA LEU A 134 -6.43 -9.49 -16.42
C LEU A 134 -5.94 -10.37 -17.57
N HIS A 135 -4.67 -10.26 -17.94
CA HIS A 135 -4.06 -11.19 -18.90
C HIS A 135 -2.55 -11.25 -18.69
N ILE A 136 -1.93 -12.32 -19.18
CA ILE A 136 -0.47 -12.42 -19.20
C ILE A 136 0.05 -11.47 -20.28
N LEU A 137 1.12 -10.71 -20.01
CA LEU A 137 1.64 -9.69 -20.93
C LEU A 137 1.89 -10.21 -22.36
N THR A 138 2.36 -11.46 -22.48
CA THR A 138 2.65 -12.11 -23.77
C THR A 138 1.43 -12.76 -24.41
N ASP A 139 0.35 -13.00 -23.67
CA ASP A 139 -0.89 -13.61 -24.17
C ASP A 139 -2.06 -12.62 -24.07
N LYS A 140 -2.23 -11.84 -25.15
CA LYS A 140 -3.33 -10.88 -25.29
C LYS A 140 -4.67 -11.52 -25.65
N LYS A 141 -4.69 -12.80 -26.03
CA LYS A 141 -5.91 -13.50 -26.45
C LYS A 141 -6.69 -14.00 -25.25
N THR A 142 -5.99 -14.48 -24.23
CA THR A 142 -6.60 -14.97 -22.99
C THR A 142 -6.82 -13.83 -22.02
N LYS A 143 -8.00 -13.21 -22.08
CA LYS A 143 -8.41 -12.13 -21.19
C LYS A 143 -9.40 -12.64 -20.16
N ILE A 144 -9.00 -12.61 -18.90
CA ILE A 144 -9.87 -12.91 -17.76
C ILE A 144 -10.60 -11.64 -17.37
N LYS A 145 -11.91 -11.60 -17.52
CA LYS A 145 -12.70 -10.43 -17.09
C LYS A 145 -12.61 -10.30 -15.57
N LEU A 146 -12.43 -9.07 -15.07
CA LEU A 146 -12.64 -8.81 -13.66
C LEU A 146 -14.05 -9.24 -13.30
N LEU A 147 -14.19 -9.99 -12.20
CA LEU A 147 -15.50 -10.40 -11.72
C LEU A 147 -16.39 -9.16 -11.55
N SER A 148 -17.71 -9.31 -11.37
CA SER A 148 -18.62 -8.22 -10.94
C SER A 148 -18.92 -8.33 -9.43
N PRO A 149 -19.30 -7.24 -8.72
CA PRO A 149 -19.62 -7.33 -7.30
C PRO A 149 -20.77 -8.31 -7.11
N THR A 150 -20.58 -9.27 -6.20
CA THR A 150 -21.62 -10.24 -5.88
C THR A 150 -22.69 -9.56 -5.05
N GLN A 151 -23.87 -10.19 -4.97
CA GLN A 151 -24.92 -9.69 -4.08
C GLN A 151 -24.46 -9.63 -2.62
N GLU A 152 -23.63 -10.60 -2.20
CA GLU A 152 -23.03 -10.65 -0.87
C GLU A 152 -22.07 -9.47 -0.63
N ASP A 153 -21.23 -9.09 -1.61
CA ASP A 153 -20.39 -7.89 -1.47
C ASP A 153 -21.24 -6.64 -1.24
N LEU A 154 -22.32 -6.49 -2.01
CA LEU A 154 -23.20 -5.32 -1.93
C LEU A 154 -23.95 -5.28 -0.60
N GLN A 155 -24.42 -6.43 -0.11
CA GLN A 155 -25.03 -6.56 1.22
C GLN A 155 -24.03 -6.24 2.33
N TRP A 156 -22.79 -6.73 2.22
CA TRP A 156 -21.74 -6.43 3.17
C TRP A 156 -21.38 -4.94 3.19
N ILE A 157 -21.27 -4.30 2.02
CA ILE A 157 -21.10 -2.84 1.91
C ILE A 157 -22.27 -2.16 2.61
N ALA A 158 -23.50 -2.54 2.29
CA ALA A 158 -24.68 -1.91 2.85
C ALA A 158 -24.79 -2.05 4.38
N ALA A 159 -24.33 -3.17 4.95
CA ALA A 159 -24.36 -3.42 6.39
C ALA A 159 -23.23 -2.72 7.17
N ASN A 160 -22.14 -2.33 6.49
CA ASN A 160 -20.94 -1.80 7.12
C ASN A 160 -20.60 -0.36 6.74
N PHE A 161 -21.20 0.20 5.69
CA PHE A 161 -20.86 1.54 5.18
C PHE A 161 -20.98 2.63 6.27
N GLU A 162 -22.13 2.74 6.92
CA GLU A 162 -22.36 3.76 7.98
C GLU A 162 -21.48 3.52 9.21
N LYS A 163 -21.10 2.27 9.49
CA LYS A 163 -20.17 1.92 10.58
C LYS A 163 -18.72 2.30 10.23
N ALA A 164 -18.38 2.19 8.95
CA ALA A 164 -17.08 2.54 8.43
C ALA A 164 -16.92 4.07 8.36
N PHE A 165 -17.93 4.75 7.83
CA PHE A 165 -17.95 6.18 7.54
C PHE A 165 -19.14 6.86 8.25
N PRO A 166 -19.10 6.99 9.59
CA PRO A 166 -20.16 7.67 10.33
C PRO A 166 -20.18 9.17 10.04
N GLU A 167 -21.23 9.88 10.45
CA GLU A 167 -21.41 11.32 10.16
C GLU A 167 -20.24 12.19 10.65
N GLU A 168 -19.59 11.83 11.76
CA GLU A 168 -18.42 12.56 12.28
C GLU A 168 -17.17 12.35 11.42
N ARG A 169 -17.15 11.28 10.63
CA ARG A 169 -16.03 10.92 9.76
C ARG A 169 -16.52 10.29 8.44
N PRO A 170 -17.16 11.09 7.58
CA PRO A 170 -17.76 10.59 6.36
C PRO A 170 -16.71 10.28 5.29
N LEU A 171 -17.12 9.48 4.30
CA LEU A 171 -16.37 9.30 3.06
C LEU A 171 -16.46 10.60 2.26
N ASN A 172 -15.34 11.25 2.03
CA ASN A 172 -15.26 12.55 1.38
C ASN A 172 -14.22 12.53 0.26
N ARG A 173 -14.10 13.65 -0.46
CA ARG A 173 -13.19 13.78 -1.60
C ARG A 173 -11.73 13.47 -1.24
N GLN A 174 -11.30 13.77 -0.01
CA GLN A 174 -9.91 13.61 0.41
C GLN A 174 -9.56 12.14 0.72
N ASN A 175 -10.44 11.40 1.40
CA ASN A 175 -10.18 10.02 1.80
C ASN A 175 -10.73 8.97 0.82
N PHE A 176 -11.55 9.38 -0.17
CA PHE A 176 -12.07 8.49 -1.19
C PHE A 176 -11.00 7.74 -2.00
N PRO A 177 -9.88 8.35 -2.45
CA PRO A 177 -8.86 7.64 -3.20
C PRO A 177 -8.31 6.40 -2.47
N ASP A 178 -8.09 6.49 -1.15
CA ASP A 178 -7.59 5.37 -0.35
C ASP A 178 -8.59 4.20 -0.32
N VAL A 179 -9.88 4.52 -0.17
CA VAL A 179 -10.95 3.51 -0.19
C VAL A 179 -11.14 2.95 -1.60
N ALA A 180 -11.05 3.77 -2.63
CA ALA A 180 -11.16 3.32 -4.02
C ALA A 180 -10.05 2.33 -4.38
N LYS A 181 -8.80 2.63 -3.98
CA LYS A 181 -7.64 1.72 -4.13
C LYS A 181 -7.90 0.37 -3.46
N LEU A 182 -8.45 0.34 -2.24
CA LEU A 182 -8.82 -0.89 -1.55
C LEU A 182 -9.87 -1.71 -2.31
N VAL A 183 -10.93 -1.06 -2.81
CA VAL A 183 -11.98 -1.74 -3.57
C VAL A 183 -11.41 -2.35 -4.86
N LEU A 184 -10.54 -1.61 -5.56
CA LEU A 184 -9.85 -2.14 -6.75
C LEU A 184 -8.95 -3.33 -6.41
N LEU A 185 -8.17 -3.24 -5.33
CA LEU A 185 -7.31 -4.33 -4.87
C LEU A 185 -8.14 -5.58 -4.59
N ARG A 186 -9.23 -5.43 -3.82
CA ARG A 186 -10.19 -6.50 -3.51
C ARG A 186 -10.74 -7.14 -4.79
N ARG A 187 -11.08 -6.32 -5.80
CA ARG A 187 -11.58 -6.78 -7.11
C ARG A 187 -10.58 -7.67 -7.83
N VAL A 188 -9.34 -7.20 -7.92
CA VAL A 188 -8.26 -7.87 -8.64
C VAL A 188 -7.87 -9.16 -7.91
N VAL A 189 -7.65 -9.09 -6.60
CA VAL A 189 -7.27 -10.25 -5.77
C VAL A 189 -8.33 -11.35 -5.86
N ARG A 190 -9.62 -11.03 -5.72
CA ARG A 190 -10.66 -12.05 -5.89
C ARG A 190 -10.66 -12.69 -7.27
N THR A 191 -10.52 -11.88 -8.32
CA THR A 191 -10.47 -12.42 -9.68
C THR A 191 -9.27 -13.36 -9.82
N LEU A 192 -8.11 -13.01 -9.28
CA LEU A 192 -6.96 -13.89 -9.28
C LEU A 192 -7.23 -15.19 -8.50
N ILE A 193 -7.87 -15.11 -7.33
CA ILE A 193 -8.16 -16.30 -6.51
C ILE A 193 -9.07 -17.26 -7.29
N GLU A 194 -10.14 -16.75 -7.91
CA GLU A 194 -11.10 -17.56 -8.66
C GLU A 194 -10.45 -18.28 -9.86
N PHE A 195 -9.56 -17.60 -10.59
CA PHE A 195 -9.03 -18.13 -11.85
C PHE A 195 -7.64 -18.76 -11.77
N VAL A 196 -6.84 -18.39 -10.76
CA VAL A 196 -5.45 -18.86 -10.59
C VAL A 196 -5.31 -19.73 -9.33
N GLY A 197 -6.13 -19.50 -8.31
CA GLY A 197 -6.07 -20.18 -7.02
C GLY A 197 -5.11 -19.51 -6.04
N ILE A 198 -5.48 -19.52 -4.76
CA ILE A 198 -4.77 -18.81 -3.68
C ILE A 198 -3.30 -19.23 -3.54
N ASP A 199 -3.02 -20.53 -3.60
CA ASP A 199 -1.67 -21.09 -3.41
C ASP A 199 -0.67 -20.57 -4.47
N HIS A 200 -1.13 -20.43 -5.72
CA HIS A 200 -0.32 -19.91 -6.81
C HIS A 200 -0.02 -18.42 -6.64
N ILE A 201 -0.97 -17.64 -6.14
CA ILE A 201 -0.76 -16.21 -5.95
C ILE A 201 0.19 -15.98 -4.76
N GLN A 202 0.06 -16.77 -3.69
CA GLN A 202 0.97 -16.75 -2.54
C GLN A 202 2.39 -17.20 -2.92
N GLY A 203 2.53 -18.21 -3.78
CA GLY A 203 3.80 -18.68 -4.32
C GLY A 203 4.44 -17.75 -5.37
N GLY A 204 3.70 -16.73 -5.82
CA GLY A 204 4.13 -15.77 -6.82
C GLY A 204 3.80 -16.18 -8.27
N MET A 205 3.60 -15.18 -9.11
CA MET A 205 3.27 -15.32 -10.52
C MET A 205 4.54 -15.52 -11.34
N ALA A 206 4.55 -16.56 -12.17
CA ALA A 206 5.68 -16.90 -13.03
C ALA A 206 5.81 -15.99 -14.27
N ALA A 207 4.74 -15.29 -14.64
CA ALA A 207 4.69 -14.42 -15.79
C ALA A 207 4.20 -13.01 -15.41
N PRO A 208 4.58 -11.96 -16.15
CA PRO A 208 4.09 -10.62 -15.91
C PRO A 208 2.59 -10.56 -16.20
N LEU A 209 1.85 -9.93 -15.29
CA LEU A 209 0.40 -9.81 -15.37
C LEU A 209 0.01 -8.38 -15.73
N VAL A 210 -0.75 -8.23 -16.81
CA VAL A 210 -1.38 -6.97 -17.17
C VAL A 210 -2.74 -6.86 -16.50
N VAL A 211 -2.99 -5.73 -15.88
CA VAL A 211 -4.24 -5.38 -15.22
C VAL A 211 -4.79 -4.13 -15.90
N ASP A 212 -5.89 -4.30 -16.63
CA ASP A 212 -6.64 -3.24 -17.28
C ASP A 212 -7.94 -3.02 -16.51
N ILE A 213 -8.06 -1.87 -15.85
CA ILE A 213 -9.24 -1.49 -15.07
C ILE A 213 -9.89 -0.29 -15.74
N ALA A 214 -11.20 -0.31 -15.87
CA ALA A 214 -12.00 0.84 -16.21
C ALA A 214 -13.10 1.03 -15.16
N VAL A 215 -13.46 2.27 -14.85
CA VAL A 215 -14.68 2.57 -14.09
C VAL A 215 -15.63 3.26 -15.04
N ASP A 216 -16.68 2.54 -15.42
CA ASP A 216 -17.75 3.03 -16.29
C ASP A 216 -18.97 3.36 -15.45
N LEU A 217 -19.34 4.64 -15.43
CA LEU A 217 -20.48 5.18 -14.70
C LEU A 217 -21.68 5.46 -15.63
N GLY A 218 -21.63 4.98 -16.87
CA GLY A 218 -22.60 5.25 -17.91
C GLY A 218 -22.25 6.50 -18.73
N SER A 219 -22.66 6.50 -20.00
CA SER A 219 -22.32 7.54 -21.00
C SER A 219 -22.74 8.96 -20.61
N ALA A 220 -23.76 9.12 -19.77
CA ALA A 220 -24.22 10.41 -19.27
C ALA A 220 -23.26 11.06 -18.26
N LYS A 221 -22.36 10.29 -17.63
CA LYS A 221 -21.45 10.77 -16.57
C LYS A 221 -20.02 11.03 -17.06
N GLY A 222 -19.78 10.98 -18.37
CA GLY A 222 -18.48 11.28 -18.98
C GLY A 222 -17.66 10.03 -19.34
N PRO A 223 -16.42 10.22 -19.82
CA PRO A 223 -15.57 9.11 -20.25
C PRO A 223 -15.16 8.23 -19.06
N PRO A 224 -15.02 6.91 -19.27
CA PRO A 224 -14.65 6.00 -18.20
C PRO A 224 -13.22 6.30 -17.72
N PHE A 225 -13.04 6.29 -16.40
CA PHE A 225 -11.71 6.30 -15.78
C PHE A 225 -10.99 4.98 -16.13
N ARG A 226 -9.69 5.03 -16.44
CA ARG A 226 -8.92 3.85 -16.85
C ARG A 226 -7.57 3.78 -16.16
N ILE A 227 -7.21 2.60 -15.68
CA ILE A 227 -5.90 2.25 -15.16
C ILE A 227 -5.37 1.10 -16.01
N HIS A 228 -4.19 1.27 -16.58
CA HIS A 228 -3.41 0.19 -17.18
C HIS A 228 -2.15 0.00 -16.35
N THR A 229 -1.89 -1.24 -15.92
CA THR A 229 -0.66 -1.55 -15.19
C THR A 229 -0.15 -2.94 -15.53
N VAL A 230 1.15 -3.14 -15.39
CA VAL A 230 1.83 -4.42 -15.62
C VAL A 230 2.59 -4.80 -14.36
N ALA A 231 2.08 -5.80 -13.65
CA ALA A 231 2.76 -6.39 -12.51
C ALA A 231 3.88 -7.32 -13.01
N PRO A 232 5.12 -7.17 -12.48
CA PRO A 232 6.23 -8.03 -12.86
C PRO A 232 6.06 -9.46 -12.33
N CYS A 233 6.86 -10.39 -12.84
CA CYS A 233 6.95 -11.74 -12.28
C CYS A 233 7.31 -11.67 -10.78
N SER A 234 6.64 -12.47 -9.97
CA SER A 234 6.86 -12.52 -8.52
C SER A 234 7.33 -13.88 -8.01
N ARG A 235 7.32 -14.91 -8.86
CA ARG A 235 7.93 -16.20 -8.54
C ARG A 235 9.46 -16.07 -8.64
N PRO A 236 10.22 -16.49 -7.61
CA PRO A 236 11.67 -16.56 -7.72
C PRO A 236 12.05 -17.60 -8.79
N THR A 237 12.63 -17.14 -9.89
CA THR A 237 13.24 -18.00 -10.90
C THR A 237 14.59 -18.49 -10.38
N LEU A 238 14.78 -19.81 -10.33
CA LEU A 238 16.08 -20.42 -10.02
C LEU A 238 17.16 -20.08 -11.06
N GLU A 239 16.77 -19.60 -12.25
CA GLU A 239 17.65 -19.44 -13.40
C GLU A 239 18.05 -17.98 -13.74
N SER A 240 17.46 -16.95 -13.13
CA SER A 240 17.80 -15.56 -13.49
C SER A 240 18.52 -14.83 -12.36
N GLY A 241 19.84 -15.03 -12.32
CA GLY A 241 20.78 -14.12 -11.65
C GLY A 241 20.94 -12.76 -12.36
N GLU A 242 20.08 -12.44 -13.33
CA GLU A 242 20.11 -11.17 -14.05
C GLU A 242 19.22 -10.14 -13.38
N ARG A 243 19.85 -9.34 -12.52
CA ARG A 243 19.31 -8.08 -12.03
C ARG A 243 19.34 -7.09 -13.19
N LEU A 244 18.18 -6.72 -13.72
CA LEU A 244 18.04 -5.49 -14.50
C LEU A 244 18.25 -4.32 -13.53
N ASN A 245 19.50 -3.90 -13.36
CA ASN A 245 19.82 -2.62 -12.75
C ASN A 245 19.11 -1.54 -13.57
N ALA A 246 18.39 -0.68 -12.86
CA ALA A 246 17.70 0.48 -13.40
C ALA A 246 18.62 1.24 -14.37
N ILE A 247 18.14 1.46 -15.59
CA ILE A 247 18.70 2.48 -16.47
C ILE A 247 18.22 3.80 -15.85
N SER A 248 19.13 4.48 -15.16
CA SER A 248 18.98 5.89 -14.78
C SER A 248 19.44 6.73 -15.97
N GLU A 249 18.55 7.55 -16.53
CA GLU A 249 18.92 8.81 -17.19
C GLU A 249 18.85 9.94 -16.16
#